data_AF-A0AA43GTF8-F1
#
_entry.id   AF-A0AA43GTF8-F1
#
_cell.length_a   1.000
_cell.length_b   1.000
_cell.length_c   1.000
_cell.angle_alpha   90.00
_cell.angle_beta   90.00
_cell.angle_gamma   90.00
#
_symmetry.space_group_name_H-M   'P 1'
#
loop_
_entity.id
_entity.type
_entity.pdbx_description
1 polymer ?
#
loop_
_entity_poly.entity_id
_entity_poly.type
_entity_poly.pdbx_seq_one_letter_code
_entity_poly.pdbx_strand_id
1 'polypeptide(L)'
;MSLSMVKKLLMYRSILVAFLNAGLTWIILIIAPLGLFSVIICTMGVFVTSLVGGWVGDRFLFTLVINDRRDVISAHEESNYIESVFLQQVDVSNLQQGKKN
;
A
#
# COMPACT_ATOMS: atom_id res chain seq x y z
N MET A 1 25.42 32.69 -61.84
CA MET A 1 25.10 32.73 -60.39
C MET A 1 26.40 32.60 -59.60
N SER A 2 26.65 33.51 -58.65
CA SER A 2 27.94 33.58 -57.95
C SER A 2 28.17 32.37 -57.03
N LEU A 3 29.17 31.56 -57.35
CA LEU A 3 29.64 30.40 -56.55
C LEU A 3 29.93 30.76 -55.08
N SER A 4 30.23 32.04 -54.81
CA SER A 4 30.46 32.56 -53.47
C SER A 4 29.20 32.53 -52.60
N MET A 5 28.02 32.84 -53.16
CA MET A 5 26.76 32.76 -52.42
C MET A 5 26.36 31.32 -52.09
N VAL A 6 26.61 30.39 -53.02
CA VAL A 6 26.34 28.96 -52.81
C VAL A 6 27.19 28.40 -51.69
N LYS A 7 28.49 28.74 -51.64
CA LYS A 7 29.39 28.33 -50.55
C LYS A 7 28.94 28.86 -49.18
N LYS A 8 28.50 30.12 -49.10
CA LYS A 8 28.01 30.71 -47.85
C LYS A 8 26.72 30.03 -47.37
N LEU A 9 25.78 29.72 -48.27
CA LEU A 9 24.56 28.99 -47.92
C LEU A 9 24.86 27.57 -47.38
N LEU A 10 25.77 26.85 -48.02
CA LEU A 10 26.17 25.51 -47.59
C LEU A 10 26.86 25.53 -46.22
N MET A 11 27.71 26.53 -45.98
CA MET A 11 28.37 26.71 -44.69
C MET A 11 27.36 27.06 -43.57
N TYR A 12 26.37 27.91 -43.86
CA TYR A 12 25.33 28.27 -42.90
C TYR A 12 24.44 27.07 -42.54
N ARG A 13 24.06 26.26 -43.55
CA ARG A 13 23.34 25.00 -43.33
C ARG A 13 24.17 24.03 -42.49
N SER A 14 25.46 23.89 -42.77
CA SER A 14 26.35 23.00 -42.02
C SER A 14 26.51 23.42 -40.56
N ILE A 15 26.70 24.71 -40.29
CA ILE A 15 26.79 25.26 -38.94
C ILE A 15 25.47 25.07 -38.18
N LEU A 16 24.34 25.34 -38.83
CA LEU A 16 23.02 25.18 -38.21
C LEU A 16 22.74 23.71 -37.87
N VAL A 17 23.08 22.79 -38.77
CA VAL A 17 22.97 21.34 -38.51
C VAL A 17 23.90 20.90 -37.38
N ALA A 18 25.11 21.47 -37.29
CA ALA A 18 26.03 21.17 -36.19
C ALA A 18 25.50 21.64 -34.83
N PHE A 19 24.94 22.85 -34.75
CA PHE A 19 24.31 23.36 -33.53
C PHE A 19 23.08 22.54 -33.12
N LEU A 20 22.24 22.16 -34.08
CA LEU A 20 21.08 21.31 -33.82
C LEU A 20 21.49 19.92 -33.30
N ASN A 21 22.49 19.29 -33.92
CA ASN A 21 23.01 18.01 -33.46
C ASN A 21 23.64 18.12 -32.07
N ALA A 22 24.45 19.15 -31.82
CA ALA A 22 25.05 19.38 -30.52
C ALA A 22 23.99 19.63 -29.42
N GLY A 23 22.96 20.43 -29.72
CA GLY A 23 21.85 20.69 -28.82
C GLY A 23 21.02 19.45 -28.52
N LEU A 24 20.71 18.63 -29.54
CA LEU A 24 19.97 17.39 -29.37
C LEU A 24 20.74 16.38 -28.51
N THR A 25 22.04 16.22 -28.75
CA THR A 25 22.90 15.37 -27.93
C THR A 25 22.96 15.85 -26.49
N TRP A 26 23.03 17.16 -26.25
CA TRP A 26 22.96 17.74 -24.91
C TRP A 26 21.65 17.42 -24.19
N ILE A 27 20.51 17.53 -24.88
CA ILE A 27 19.20 17.21 -24.32
C ILE A 27 19.11 15.72 -23.96
N ILE A 28 19.56 14.83 -24.85
CA ILE A 28 19.56 13.38 -24.61
C ILE A 28 20.46 13.01 -23.43
N LEU A 29 21.63 13.64 -23.32
CA LEU A 29 22.55 13.45 -22.19
C LEU A 29 21.93 13.84 -20.85
N ILE A 30 20.98 14.77 -20.82
CA ILE A 30 20.27 15.18 -19.61
C ILE A 30 19.10 14.25 -19.31
N ILE A 31 18.33 13.85 -20.33
CA ILE A 31 17.15 12.97 -20.17
C ILE A 31 17.54 11.57 -19.70
N ALA A 32 18.64 11.02 -20.24
CA ALA A 32 19.11 9.67 -19.91
C ALA A 32 19.33 9.44 -18.40
N PRO A 33 20.09 10.27 -17.66
CA PRO A 33 20.25 10.13 -16.21
C PRO A 33 18.98 10.47 -15.42
N LEU A 34 18.15 11.41 -15.90
CA LEU A 34 16.90 11.78 -15.21
C LEU A 34 15.86 10.64 -15.22
N GLY A 35 15.75 9.91 -16.32
CA GLY A 35 14.88 8.74 -16.42
C GLY A 35 15.31 7.62 -15.47
N LEU A 36 16.62 7.35 -15.41
CA LEU A 36 17.18 6.34 -14.50
C LEU A 36 17.00 6.72 -13.03
N PHE A 37 17.18 8.01 -12.68
CA PHE A 37 16.90 8.52 -11.33
C PHE A 37 15.44 8.34 -10.93
N SER A 38 14.51 8.63 -11.84
CA SER A 38 13.07 8.47 -11.60
C SER A 38 12.71 7.02 -11.27
N VAL A 39 13.22 6.05 -12.04
CA VAL A 39 12.97 4.62 -11.80
C VAL A 39 13.54 4.17 -10.45
N ILE A 40 14.75 4.60 -10.10
CA ILE A 40 15.35 4.27 -8.79
C ILE A 40 14.49 4.79 -7.65
N ILE A 41 14.08 6.06 -7.71
CA ILE A 41 13.22 6.67 -6.68
C ILE A 41 11.87 5.94 -6.61
N CYS A 42 11.31 5.59 -7.76
CA CYS A 42 10.06 4.82 -7.82
C CYS A 42 10.22 3.45 -7.15
N THR A 43 11.27 2.69 -7.47
CA THR A 43 11.53 1.39 -6.83
C THR A 43 11.76 1.52 -5.34
N MET A 44 12.50 2.54 -4.90
CA MET A 44 12.70 2.83 -3.48
C MET A 44 11.38 3.19 -2.78
N GLY A 45 10.56 4.04 -3.41
CA GLY A 45 9.26 4.44 -2.89
C GLY A 45 8.30 3.25 -2.76
N VAL A 46 8.21 2.41 -3.79
CA VAL A 46 7.42 1.17 -3.75
C VAL A 46 7.94 0.23 -2.67
N PHE A 47 9.25 0.08 -2.51
CA PHE A 47 9.86 -0.74 -1.46
C PHE A 47 9.50 -0.24 -0.06
N VAL A 48 9.67 1.06 0.20
CA VAL A 48 9.31 1.68 1.48
C VAL A 48 7.82 1.56 1.74
N THR A 49 6.98 1.80 0.72
CA THR A 49 5.52 1.68 0.83
C THR A 49 5.12 0.24 1.13
N SER A 50 5.78 -0.75 0.54
CA SER A 50 5.58 -2.17 0.84
C SER A 50 6.00 -2.51 2.27
N LEU A 51 7.15 -1.98 2.73
CA LEU A 51 7.62 -2.17 4.11
C LEU A 51 6.64 -1.59 5.14
N VAL A 52 6.20 -0.34 4.92
CA VAL A 52 5.26 0.35 5.80
C VAL A 52 3.89 -0.31 5.72
N GLY A 53 3.42 -0.66 4.53
CA GLY A 53 2.16 -1.35 4.31
C GLY A 53 2.11 -2.71 5.01
N GLY A 54 3.21 -3.48 4.95
CA GLY A 54 3.35 -4.73 5.70
C GLY A 54 3.31 -4.52 7.21
N TRP A 55 4.06 -3.54 7.72
CA TRP A 55 4.08 -3.23 9.16
C TRP A 55 2.72 -2.75 9.69
N VAL A 56 2.01 -1.92 8.92
CA VAL A 56 0.64 -1.50 9.23
C VAL A 56 -0.32 -2.67 9.14
N GLY A 57 -0.18 -3.52 8.12
CA GLY A 57 -0.97 -4.75 7.95
C GLY A 57 -0.84 -5.71 9.12
N ASP A 58 0.38 -5.95 9.61
CA ASP A 58 0.64 -6.76 10.80
C ASP A 58 -0.01 -6.17 12.06
N ARG A 59 -0.02 -4.83 12.18
CA ARG A 59 -0.72 -4.14 13.27
C ARG A 59 -2.24 -4.26 13.17
N PHE A 60 -2.79 -4.17 11.98
CA PHE A 60 -4.21 -4.39 11.73
C PHE A 60 -4.61 -5.84 12.01
N LEU A 61 -3.82 -6.81 11.54
CA LEU A 61 -4.05 -8.23 11.84
C LEU A 61 -3.98 -8.52 13.33
N PHE A 62 -2.99 -7.97 14.04
CA PHE A 62 -2.90 -8.13 15.48
C PHE A 62 -4.12 -7.54 16.21
N THR A 63 -4.64 -6.42 15.73
CA THR A 63 -5.85 -5.78 16.28
C THR A 63 -7.10 -6.60 15.98
N LEU A 64 -7.20 -7.21 14.80
CA LEU A 64 -8.32 -8.12 14.47
C LEU A 64 -8.26 -9.39 15.31
N VAL A 65 -7.09 -10.02 15.44
CA VAL A 65 -6.90 -11.23 16.25
C VAL A 65 -7.21 -10.98 17.73
N ILE A 66 -6.81 -9.83 18.29
CA ILE A 66 -7.14 -9.52 19.68
C ILE A 66 -8.63 -9.24 19.86
N ASN A 67 -9.32 -8.74 18.83
CA ASN A 67 -10.76 -8.49 18.90
C ASN A 67 -11.56 -9.79 18.76
N ASP A 68 -11.21 -10.63 17.80
CA ASP A 68 -11.79 -11.96 17.59
C ASP A 68 -11.66 -12.85 18.84
N ARG A 69 -10.48 -12.86 19.48
CA ARG A 69 -10.25 -13.51 20.78
C ARG A 69 -11.21 -13.01 21.87
N ARG A 70 -11.51 -11.71 21.90
CA ARG A 70 -12.42 -11.13 22.91
C ARG A 70 -13.86 -11.51 22.63
N ASP A 71 -14.27 -11.54 21.37
CA ASP A 71 -15.62 -11.97 20.99
C ASP A 71 -15.87 -13.45 21.36
N VAL A 72 -14.91 -14.35 21.11
CA VAL A 72 -15.08 -15.77 21.51
C VAL A 72 -15.06 -15.98 23.02
N ILE A 73 -14.30 -15.19 23.78
CA ILE A 73 -14.29 -15.26 25.26
C ILE A 73 -15.61 -14.73 25.82
N SER A 74 -16.14 -13.63 25.27
CA SER A 74 -17.44 -13.07 25.68
C SER A 74 -18.59 -14.03 25.38
N ALA A 75 -18.57 -14.69 24.22
CA ALA A 75 -19.57 -15.70 23.86
C ALA A 75 -19.48 -16.94 24.77
N HIS A 76 -18.28 -17.33 25.20
CA HIS A 76 -18.10 -18.44 26.14
C HIS A 76 -18.60 -18.11 27.55
N GLU A 77 -18.37 -16.87 28.01
CA GLU A 77 -18.84 -16.42 29.33
C GLU A 77 -20.37 -16.33 29.39
N GLU A 78 -21.01 -15.79 28.35
CA GLU A 78 -22.48 -15.74 28.25
C GLU A 78 -23.11 -17.15 28.26
N SER A 79 -22.52 -18.12 27.56
CA SER A 79 -22.98 -19.52 27.60
C SER A 79 -22.84 -20.14 29.00
N ASN A 80 -21.78 -19.80 29.73
CA ASN A 80 -21.53 -20.34 31.06
C ASN A 80 -22.54 -19.78 32.08
N TYR A 81 -22.89 -18.49 31.95
CA TYR A 81 -23.96 -17.88 32.74
C TYR A 81 -25.31 -18.52 32.45
N ILE A 82 -25.69 -18.71 31.18
CA ILE A 82 -26.98 -19.32 30.83
C ILE A 82 -27.07 -20.76 31.35
N GLU A 83 -25.99 -21.54 31.30
CA GLU A 83 -25.97 -22.91 31.83
C GLU A 83 -26.10 -22.94 33.37
N SER A 84 -25.44 -22.02 34.08
CA SER A 84 -25.55 -21.91 35.54
C SER A 84 -26.95 -21.49 36.01
N VAL A 85 -27.63 -20.61 35.27
CA VAL A 85 -28.98 -20.14 35.59
C VAL A 85 -30.03 -21.23 35.29
N PHE A 86 -29.80 -22.09 34.31
CA PHE A 86 -30.73 -23.15 33.92
C PHE A 86 -30.92 -24.20 35.03
N LEU A 87 -29.83 -24.63 35.69
CA LEU A 87 -29.91 -25.58 36.80
C LEU A 87 -30.56 -24.96 38.05
N GLN A 88 -30.32 -23.67 38.29
CA GLN A 88 -30.91 -22.97 39.45
C GLN A 88 -32.42 -22.76 39.29
N GLN A 89 -32.92 -22.55 38.06
CA GLN A 89 -34.36 -22.42 37.81
C GLN A 89 -35.09 -23.77 37.92
N VAL A 90 -34.44 -24.86 37.52
CA VAL A 90 -34.99 -26.22 37.67
C VAL A 90 -35.09 -26.61 39.14
N ASP A 91 -34.10 -26.30 39.98
CA ASP A 91 -34.13 -26.65 41.40
C ASP A 91 -35.23 -25.89 42.18
N VAL A 92 -35.38 -24.59 41.94
CA VAL A 92 -36.45 -23.77 42.56
C VAL A 92 -37.85 -24.26 42.16
N SER A 93 -38.00 -24.77 40.94
CA SER A 93 -39.25 -25.35 40.44
C SER A 93 -39.61 -26.67 41.14
N ASN A 94 -38.62 -27.51 41.43
CA ASN A 94 -38.81 -28.77 42.14
C ASN A 94 -39.12 -28.56 43.63
N LEU A 95 -38.55 -27.54 44.27
CA LEU A 95 -38.88 -27.15 45.65
C LEU A 95 -40.33 -26.64 45.80
N GLN A 96 -40.88 -25.97 44.79
CA GLN A 96 -42.27 -25.51 44.81
C GLN A 96 -43.28 -26.66 44.64
N GLN A 97 -42.94 -27.73 43.92
CA GLN A 97 -43.80 -28.91 43.81
C GLN A 97 -43.78 -29.80 45.06
N GLY A 98 -42.63 -29.92 45.75
CA GLY A 98 -42.52 -30.68 46.99
C GLY A 98 -43.32 -30.11 48.17
N LYS A 99 -43.69 -28.82 48.13
CA LYS A 99 -44.51 -28.17 49.18
C LYS A 99 -46.02 -28.34 48.97
N LYS A 100 -46.46 -28.93 47.84
CA LYS A 100 -47.87 -29.03 47.45
C LYS A 100 -48.48 -30.43 47.63
N ASN A 101 -47.72 -31.39 48.16
CA ASN A 101 -48.19 -32.73 48.55
C ASN A 101 -48.23 -32.88 50.06
#